data_AF-A0A2S5A4G7-F1
#
_entry.id   AF-A0A2S5A4G7-F1
#
_cell.length_a   1.000
_cell.length_b   1.000
_cell.length_c   1.000
_cell.angle_alpha   90.00
_cell.angle_beta   90.00
_cell.angle_gamma   90.00
#
_symmetry.space_group_name_H-M   'P 1'
#
loop_
_entity.id
_entity.type
_entity.pdbx_description
1 polymer ?
#
loop_
_entity_poly.entity_id
_entity_poly.type
_entity_poly.pdbx_seq_one_letter_code
_entity_poly.pdbx_strand_id
1 'polypeptide(L)'
;MIQLPSNNEIDNVFYKADYLKRIVAGLIDGALIIAFILLILISEILPNEGFPPSFILLFPIIPFLFLALYRLISLFLFNGTLGMKICKLILLNKDLLPLSKQEIINAAFFLLINDVRYYDK
;
A
#
# COMPACT_ATOMS: atom_id res chain seq x y z
N MET A 1 -39.62 19.93 7.74
CA MET A 1 -39.37 18.91 6.70
C MET A 1 -37.86 18.79 6.53
N ILE A 2 -37.29 17.64 6.84
CA ILE A 2 -35.87 17.37 6.55
C ILE A 2 -35.82 16.95 5.09
N GLN A 3 -35.26 17.79 4.23
CA GLN A 3 -34.99 17.41 2.83
C GLN A 3 -33.91 16.33 2.84
N LEU A 4 -34.27 15.12 2.40
CA LEU A 4 -33.31 14.05 2.22
C LEU A 4 -32.44 14.39 1.00
N PRO A 5 -31.11 14.28 1.09
CA PRO A 5 -30.21 14.56 -0.03
C PRO A 5 -30.51 13.61 -1.19
N SER A 6 -30.33 14.09 -2.42
CA SER A 6 -30.59 13.30 -3.62
C SER A 6 -29.64 12.10 -3.71
N ASN A 7 -30.05 10.99 -4.34
CA ASN A 7 -29.20 9.79 -4.51
C ASN A 7 -27.80 10.13 -5.07
N ASN A 8 -27.69 11.14 -5.95
CA ASN A 8 -26.42 11.59 -6.52
C ASN A 8 -25.48 12.27 -5.51
N GLU A 9 -26.00 12.89 -4.46
CA GLU A 9 -25.19 13.48 -3.39
C GLU A 9 -24.71 12.39 -2.42
N ILE A 10 -25.57 11.42 -2.15
CA ILE A 10 -25.26 10.26 -1.31
C ILE A 10 -24.12 9.45 -1.95
N ASP A 11 -24.23 9.14 -3.24
CA ASP A 11 -23.20 8.40 -4.00
C ASP A 11 -21.86 9.15 -4.05
N ASN A 12 -21.89 10.48 -4.24
CA ASN A 12 -20.68 11.30 -4.23
C ASN A 12 -20.02 11.36 -2.85
N VAL A 13 -20.80 11.44 -1.77
CA VAL A 13 -20.28 11.46 -0.40
C VAL A 13 -19.68 10.11 -0.04
N PHE A 14 -20.32 8.99 -0.40
CA PHE A 14 -19.78 7.65 -0.20
C PHE A 14 -18.49 7.43 -1.00
N TYR A 15 -18.47 7.81 -2.28
CA TYR A 15 -17.29 7.70 -3.13
C TYR A 15 -16.12 8.53 -2.62
N LYS A 16 -16.40 9.75 -2.16
CA LYS A 16 -15.38 10.66 -1.59
C LYS A 16 -14.85 10.14 -0.25
N ALA A 17 -15.72 9.57 0.60
CA ALA A 17 -15.31 8.92 1.85
C ALA A 17 -14.40 7.72 1.58
N ASP A 18 -14.72 6.90 0.57
CA ASP A 18 -13.88 5.77 0.19
C ASP A 18 -12.58 6.19 -0.49
N TYR A 19 -12.57 7.29 -1.25
CA TYR A 19 -11.36 7.89 -1.79
C TYR A 19 -10.40 8.36 -0.69
N LEU A 20 -10.91 9.06 0.34
CA LEU A 20 -10.10 9.48 1.48
C LEU A 20 -9.53 8.28 2.25
N LYS A 21 -10.33 7.24 2.49
CA LYS A 21 -9.85 6.00 3.13
C LYS A 21 -8.71 5.37 2.33
N ARG A 22 -8.76 5.38 1.00
CA ARG A 22 -7.69 4.83 0.15
C ARG A 22 -6.40 5.64 0.28
N ILE A 23 -6.50 6.97 0.31
CA ILE A 23 -5.34 7.83 0.57
C ILE A 23 -4.75 7.53 1.95
N VAL A 24 -5.58 7.49 3.00
CA VAL A 24 -5.13 7.21 4.36
C VAL A 24 -4.49 5.84 4.47
N ALA A 25 -5.07 4.80 3.85
CA ALA A 25 -4.47 3.48 3.79
C ALA A 25 -3.08 3.51 3.14
N GLY A 26 -2.94 4.19 2.01
CA GLY A 26 -1.65 4.38 1.33
C GLY A 26 -0.64 5.16 2.17
N LEU A 27 -1.07 6.17 2.93
CA LEU A 27 -0.22 6.92 3.86
C LEU A 27 0.26 6.06 5.03
N ILE A 28 -0.59 5.18 5.57
CA ILE A 28 -0.21 4.24 6.63
C ILE A 28 0.87 3.28 6.12
N ASP A 29 0.66 2.67 4.94
CA ASP A 29 1.65 1.79 4.32
C ASP A 29 2.94 2.56 4.00
N GLY A 30 2.83 3.80 3.52
CA GLY A 30 3.95 4.72 3.29
C GLY A 30 4.74 5.03 4.56
N ALA A 31 4.06 5.31 5.66
CA ALA A 31 4.69 5.61 6.95
C ALA A 31 5.46 4.40 7.50
N LEU A 32 4.94 3.18 7.32
CA LEU A 32 5.66 1.95 7.69
C LEU A 32 6.99 1.81 6.93
N ILE A 33 7.00 2.13 5.63
CA ILE A 33 8.21 2.09 4.81
C ILE A 33 9.23 3.13 5.31
N ILE A 34 8.77 4.37 5.53
CA ILE A 34 9.63 5.44 6.02
C ILE A 34 10.22 5.06 7.39
N ALA A 35 9.40 4.53 8.30
CA ALA A 35 9.86 4.06 9.60
C ALA A 35 10.92 2.95 9.48
N PHE A 36 10.72 2.00 8.56
CA PHE A 36 11.69 0.94 8.29
C PHE A 36 13.01 1.49 7.72
N ILE A 37 12.96 2.41 6.75
CA ILE A 37 14.15 3.06 6.19
C ILE A 37 14.90 3.82 7.28
N LEU A 38 14.19 4.58 8.12
CA LEU A 38 14.79 5.33 9.22
C LEU A 38 15.44 4.39 10.24
N LEU A 39 14.81 3.25 10.53
CA LEU A 39 15.37 2.26 11.45
C LEU A 39 16.69 1.68 10.91
N ILE A 40 16.76 1.35 9.61
CA ILE A 40 18.02 0.95 8.97
C ILE A 40 19.03 2.09 9.08
N LEU A 41 18.70 3.31 8.67
CA LEU A 41 19.63 4.45 8.74
C LEU A 41 20.18 4.68 10.15
N ILE A 42 19.32 4.62 11.17
CA ILE A 42 19.73 4.79 12.56
C ILE A 42 20.66 3.66 13.00
N SER A 43 20.37 2.41 12.62
CA SER A 43 21.25 1.28 12.91
C SER A 43 22.62 1.38 12.22
N GLU A 44 22.69 2.06 11.07
CA GLU A 44 23.93 2.28 10.32
C GLU A 44 24.72 3.51 10.83
N ILE A 45 24.03 4.54 11.35
CA ILE A 45 24.65 5.79 11.84
C ILE A 45 25.23 5.64 13.25
N LEU A 46 24.80 4.65 14.05
CA LEU A 46 25.41 4.27 15.33
C LEU A 46 26.62 3.34 15.08
N PRO A 47 27.87 3.83 14.95
CA PRO A 47 28.94 3.01 14.45
C PRO A 47 29.70 2.37 15.61
N ASN A 48 30.00 1.08 15.48
CA ASN A 48 31.30 0.58 15.88
C ASN A 48 31.82 -0.27 14.71
N GLU A 49 32.75 0.31 13.96
CA GLU A 49 33.59 -0.33 12.94
C GLU A 49 33.03 -0.44 11.52
N GLY A 50 33.90 -0.12 10.56
CA GLY A 50 33.59 0.31 9.22
C GLY A 50 32.88 -0.73 8.36
N PHE A 51 31.79 -0.30 7.74
CA PHE A 51 31.10 -1.09 6.73
C PHE A 51 31.81 -1.04 5.38
N PRO A 52 31.81 -2.15 4.63
CA PRO A 52 32.31 -2.16 3.27
C PRO A 52 31.42 -1.27 2.38
N PRO A 53 32.01 -0.53 1.42
CA PRO A 53 31.28 0.36 0.52
C PRO A 53 30.20 -0.33 -0.34
N SER A 54 30.17 -1.66 -0.38
CA SER A 54 29.12 -2.46 -1.01
C SER A 54 27.74 -2.27 -0.39
N PHE A 55 27.65 -1.88 0.89
CA PHE A 55 26.37 -1.68 1.58
C PHE A 55 25.61 -0.44 1.10
N ILE A 56 26.34 0.62 0.70
CA ILE A 56 25.77 1.84 0.12
C ILE A 56 25.01 1.53 -1.18
N LEU A 57 25.50 0.55 -1.96
CA LEU A 57 24.88 0.16 -3.24
C LEU A 57 23.59 -0.67 -3.04
N LEU A 58 23.52 -1.44 -1.95
CA LEU A 58 22.37 -2.28 -1.60
C LEU A 58 21.30 -1.52 -0.82
N PHE A 59 21.68 -0.42 -0.16
CA PHE A 59 20.81 0.41 0.66
C PHE A 59 19.49 0.85 -0.02
N PRO A 60 19.44 1.27 -1.30
CA PRO A 60 18.16 1.59 -1.95
C PRO A 60 17.34 0.35 -2.36
N ILE A 61 17.99 -0.80 -2.54
CA ILE A 61 17.34 -2.04 -2.99
C ILE A 61 16.62 -2.74 -1.84
N ILE A 62 17.23 -2.76 -0.65
CA ILE A 62 16.70 -3.47 0.53
C ILE A 62 15.28 -2.98 0.93
N PRO A 63 15.01 -1.67 1.06
CA PRO A 63 13.67 -1.16 1.36
C PRO A 63 12.65 -1.49 0.28
N PHE A 64 13.05 -1.47 -0.99
CA PHE A 64 12.16 -1.81 -2.10
C PHE A 64 11.78 -3.30 -2.08
N LEU A 65 12.76 -4.18 -1.84
CA LEU A 65 12.53 -5.61 -1.71
C LEU A 65 11.66 -5.92 -0.49
N PHE A 66 11.94 -5.27 0.64
CA PHE A 66 11.13 -5.39 1.86
C PHE A 66 9.69 -4.97 1.61
N LEU A 67 9.46 -3.84 0.94
CA LEU A 67 8.13 -3.37 0.56
C LEU A 67 7.40 -4.37 -0.33
N ALA A 68 8.06 -4.86 -1.37
CA ALA A 68 7.47 -5.82 -2.29
C ALA A 68 7.08 -7.11 -1.56
N LEU A 69 7.94 -7.62 -0.67
CA LEU A 69 7.65 -8.81 0.14
C LEU A 69 6.52 -8.58 1.16
N TYR A 70 6.56 -7.47 1.92
CA TYR A 70 5.50 -7.09 2.85
C TYR A 70 4.14 -7.05 2.14
N ARG A 71 4.10 -6.38 0.99
CA ARG A 71 2.88 -6.20 0.22
C ARG A 71 2.40 -7.51 -0.39
N LEU A 72 3.31 -8.33 -0.92
CA LEU A 72 2.99 -9.66 -1.44
C LEU A 72 2.39 -10.55 -0.36
N ILE A 73 3.04 -10.66 0.80
CA ILE A 73 2.57 -11.47 1.93
C ILE A 73 1.21 -10.97 2.42
N SER A 74 1.06 -9.64 2.56
CA SER A 74 -0.20 -9.05 3.03
C SER A 74 -1.34 -9.33 2.06
N LEU A 75 -1.10 -9.18 0.75
CA LEU A 75 -2.10 -9.50 -0.27
C LEU A 75 -2.46 -10.99 -0.29
N PHE A 76 -1.48 -11.88 -0.15
CA PHE A 76 -1.72 -13.33 -0.11
C PHE A 76 -2.53 -13.80 1.10
N LEU A 77 -2.22 -13.27 2.29
CA LEU A 77 -2.87 -13.70 3.53
C LEU A 77 -4.19 -13.00 3.79
N PHE A 78 -4.31 -11.75 3.36
CA PHE A 78 -5.36 -10.85 3.83
C PHE A 78 -6.15 -10.18 2.71
N ASN A 79 -5.82 -10.38 1.43
CA ASN A 79 -6.41 -9.67 0.29
C ASN A 79 -6.39 -8.14 0.48
N GLY A 80 -5.34 -7.62 1.11
CA GLY A 80 -5.15 -6.19 1.37
C GLY A 80 -3.90 -5.92 2.20
N THR A 81 -3.42 -4.68 2.17
CA THR A 81 -2.31 -4.22 3.02
C THR A 81 -2.78 -3.87 4.43
N LEU A 82 -1.83 -3.61 5.34
CA LEU A 82 -2.15 -3.21 6.71
C LEU A 82 -2.92 -1.88 6.75
N GLY A 83 -2.52 -0.89 5.94
CA GLY A 83 -3.28 0.34 5.76
C GLY A 83 -4.72 0.08 5.30
N MET A 84 -4.90 -0.82 4.32
CA MET A 84 -6.23 -1.21 3.86
C MET A 84 -7.06 -1.88 4.95
N LYS A 85 -6.46 -2.75 5.77
CA LYS A 85 -7.17 -3.39 6.89
C LYS A 85 -7.62 -2.40 7.95
N ILE A 86 -6.78 -1.44 8.32
CA ILE A 86 -7.14 -0.38 9.26
C ILE A 86 -8.30 0.45 8.71
N CYS A 87 -8.26 0.80 7.42
CA CYS A 87 -9.31 1.58 6.77
C CYS A 87 -10.52 0.74 6.32
N LYS A 88 -10.57 -0.55 6.63
CA LYS A 88 -11.63 -1.51 6.21
C LYS A 88 -11.85 -1.52 4.69
N LEU A 89 -10.77 -1.43 3.92
CA LEU A 89 -10.75 -1.54 2.47
C LEU A 89 -10.42 -2.97 2.04
N ILE A 90 -10.98 -3.38 0.90
CA ILE A 90 -10.72 -4.67 0.26
C ILE A 90 -10.14 -4.38 -1.11
N LEU A 91 -9.05 -5.09 -1.46
CA LEU A 91 -8.53 -5.03 -2.82
C LEU A 91 -9.34 -6.02 -3.66
N LEU A 92 -10.00 -5.50 -4.68
CA LEU A 92 -10.76 -6.28 -5.66
C LEU A 92 -10.11 -6.11 -7.02
N ASN A 93 -10.49 -6.94 -7.99
CA ASN A 93 -10.17 -6.77 -9.40
C ASN A 93 -11.26 -5.93 -10.10
N LYS A 94 -11.14 -5.76 -11.42
CA LYS A 94 -12.10 -5.00 -12.24
C LYS A 94 -13.54 -5.53 -12.17
N ASP A 95 -13.70 -6.83 -11.96
CA ASP A 95 -14.99 -7.51 -11.89
C ASP A 95 -15.57 -7.47 -10.46
N LEU A 96 -14.98 -6.66 -9.56
CA LEU A 96 -15.33 -6.59 -8.14
C LEU A 96 -15.15 -7.93 -7.40
N LEU A 97 -14.29 -8.81 -7.92
CA LEU A 97 -13.94 -10.09 -7.32
C LEU A 97 -12.59 -10.02 -6.59
N PRO A 98 -12.31 -10.93 -5.65
CA PRO A 98 -10.99 -11.06 -5.05
C PRO A 98 -9.91 -11.30 -6.11
N LEU A 99 -8.70 -10.77 -5.89
CA LEU A 99 -7.60 -10.94 -6.82
C LEU A 99 -7.20 -12.42 -6.95
N SER A 100 -6.95 -12.85 -8.18
CA SER A 100 -6.27 -14.11 -8.46
C SER A 100 -4.79 -14.06 -8.03
N LYS A 101 -4.15 -15.22 -7.90
CA LYS A 101 -2.74 -15.31 -7.49
C LYS A 101 -1.79 -14.53 -8.41
N GLN A 102 -2.08 -14.49 -9.71
CA GLN A 102 -1.28 -13.72 -10.68
C GLN A 102 -1.49 -12.21 -10.49
N GLU A 103 -2.72 -11.79 -10.26
CA GLU A 103 -3.05 -10.40 -9.98
C GLU A 103 -2.42 -9.93 -8.67
N ILE A 104 -2.34 -10.78 -7.64
CA ILE A 104 -1.65 -10.48 -6.37
C ILE A 104 -0.16 -10.20 -6.60
N ILE A 105 0.52 -11.01 -7.41
CA ILE A 105 1.94 -10.80 -7.73
C ILE A 105 2.10 -9.46 -8.46
N ASN A 106 1.31 -9.23 -9.50
CA ASN A 106 1.36 -7.97 -10.25
C ASN A 106 1.06 -6.77 -9.35
N ALA A 107 0.05 -6.89 -8.48
CA ALA A 107 -0.33 -5.85 -7.54
C ALA A 107 0.71 -5.62 -6.45
N ALA A 108 1.52 -6.60 -6.07
CA ALA A 108 2.60 -6.45 -5.11
C ALA A 108 3.79 -5.65 -5.66
N PHE A 109 4.13 -5.85 -6.94
CA PHE A 109 5.32 -5.24 -7.55
C PHE A 109 5.05 -3.97 -8.38
N PHE A 110 3.89 -3.85 -9.03
CA PHE A 110 3.63 -2.78 -10.01
C PHE A 110 2.63 -1.70 -9.57
N LEU A 111 1.75 -1.97 -8.60
CA LEU A 111 0.63 -1.08 -8.26
C LEU A 111 0.90 -0.16 -7.08
N LEU A 112 1.99 0.61 -7.09
CA LEU A 112 2.23 1.57 -6.00
C LEU A 112 1.27 2.79 -6.04
N ILE A 113 0.64 3.09 -7.17
CA ILE A 113 -0.02 4.40 -7.39
C ILE A 113 -1.42 4.30 -8.03
N ASN A 114 -1.74 3.23 -8.76
CA ASN A 114 -3.02 3.14 -9.47
C ASN A 114 -4.06 2.32 -8.71
N ASP A 115 -5.26 2.88 -8.65
CA ASP A 115 -6.49 2.23 -8.23
C ASP A 115 -6.72 0.93 -9.03
N VAL A 116 -7.62 0.08 -8.53
CA VAL A 116 -8.04 -1.23 -9.09
C VAL A 116 -8.33 -1.20 -10.61
N ARG A 117 -8.58 -0.01 -11.16
CA ARG A 117 -8.72 0.31 -12.59
C ARG A 117 -7.48 0.03 -13.46
N TYR A 118 -6.36 -0.41 -12.89
CA TYR A 118 -5.19 -0.84 -13.69
C TYR A 118 -5.51 -1.99 -14.67
N TYR A 119 -6.56 -2.78 -14.40
CA TYR A 119 -6.99 -3.87 -15.27
C TYR A 119 -7.93 -3.44 -16.42
N ASP A 120 -8.14 -2.13 -16.64
CA ASP A 120 -8.94 -1.56 -17.74
C ASP A 120 -8.18 -1.49 -19.09
N LYS A 121 -7.09 -2.26 -19.26
CA LYS A 121 -6.42 -2.44 -20.56
C LYS A 121 -6.69 -3.82 -21.14
#